data_AF-A0A816AL88-F1
#
_entry.id   AF-A0A816AL88-F1
#
_cell.length_a   1.000
_cell.length_b   1.000
_cell.length_c   1.000
_cell.angle_alpha   90.00
_cell.angle_beta   90.00
_cell.angle_gamma   90.00
#
_symmetry.space_group_name_H-M   'P 1'
#
loop_
_entity.id
_entity.type
_entity.pdbx_description
1 polymer ?
#
loop_
_entity_poly.entity_id
_entity_poly.type
_entity_poly.pdbx_seq_one_letter_code
_entity_poly.pdbx_strand_id
1 'polypeptide(L)'
;MKMNADQAVHNIFSGIIPVAQSIDKLSSELNMYKANAKQQVKQDVSSFWNDNEAKIPILGRITRLLLSVSGTSVPSESAFSISGRLMQNRVSLKAD
;
A
#
# COMPACT_ATOMS: atom_id res chain seq x y z
N MET A 1 -11.52 -22.47 33.02
CA MET A 1 -11.19 -21.03 33.02
C MET A 1 -12.22 -20.33 32.13
N LYS A 2 -13.33 -19.83 32.72
CA LYS A 2 -14.41 -19.20 31.96
C LYS A 2 -14.20 -17.69 31.97
N MET A 3 -14.10 -17.08 30.80
CA MET A 3 -13.98 -15.63 30.63
C MET A 3 -15.31 -14.99 31.03
N ASN A 4 -15.27 -14.06 32.00
CA ASN A 4 -16.47 -13.37 32.49
C ASN A 4 -17.00 -12.39 31.43
N ALA A 5 -18.32 -12.20 31.37
CA ALA A 5 -18.97 -11.33 30.40
C ALA A 5 -18.44 -9.89 30.46
N ASP A 6 -18.21 -9.36 31.66
CA ASP A 6 -17.61 -8.02 31.85
C ASP A 6 -16.20 -7.91 31.26
N GLN A 7 -15.41 -8.98 31.37
CA GLN A 7 -14.06 -9.01 30.80
C GLN A 7 -14.11 -9.08 29.27
N ALA A 8 -15.08 -9.80 28.71
CA ALA A 8 -15.29 -9.86 27.26
C ALA A 8 -15.71 -8.50 26.70
N VAL A 9 -16.65 -7.82 27.38
CA VAL A 9 -17.12 -6.48 26.97
C VAL A 9 -15.98 -5.46 27.07
N HIS A 10 -15.19 -5.47 28.15
CA HIS A 10 -14.04 -4.58 28.30
C HIS A 10 -12.99 -4.79 27.21
N ASN A 11 -12.70 -6.05 26.83
CA ASN A 11 -11.75 -6.36 25.76
C ASN A 11 -12.27 -5.95 24.36
N ILE A 12 -13.58 -6.04 24.13
CA ILE A 12 -14.20 -5.57 22.89
C ILE A 12 -14.12 -4.04 22.82
N PHE A 13 -14.48 -3.35 23.91
CA PHE A 13 -14.48 -1.89 23.96
C PHE A 13 -13.07 -1.30 23.86
N SER A 14 -12.08 -1.94 24.50
CA SER A 14 -10.67 -1.53 24.43
C SER A 14 -10.06 -1.70 23.03
N GLY A 15 -10.58 -2.64 22.23
CA GLY A 15 -10.18 -2.80 20.82
C GLY A 15 -10.89 -1.82 19.87
N ILE A 16 -12.13 -1.42 20.18
CA ILE A 16 -12.94 -0.54 19.31
C ILE A 16 -12.53 0.93 19.45
N ILE A 17 -12.25 1.41 20.67
CA ILE A 17 -11.89 2.82 20.89
C ILE A 17 -10.66 3.26 20.06
N PRO A 18 -9.54 2.51 20.01
CA PRO A 18 -8.37 2.88 19.20
C PRO A 18 -8.64 2.85 17.70
N VAL A 19 -9.53 1.97 17.24
CA VAL A 19 -9.94 1.88 15.83
C VAL A 19 -10.78 3.11 15.45
N ALA A 20 -11.74 3.51 16.28
CA ALA A 20 -12.55 4.71 16.05
C ALA A 20 -11.67 5.97 15.96
N GLN A 21 -10.73 6.14 16.90
CA GLN A 21 -9.76 7.24 16.88
C GLN A 21 -8.90 7.26 15.61
N SER A 22 -8.55 6.08 15.09
CA SER A 22 -7.78 5.96 13.84
C SER A 22 -8.61 6.35 12.62
N ILE A 23 -9.91 6.05 12.60
CA ILE A 23 -10.84 6.41 11.52
C ILE A 23 -11.08 7.93 11.48
N ASP A 24 -11.24 8.57 12.65
CA ASP A 24 -11.39 10.02 12.74
C ASP A 24 -10.13 10.74 12.23
N LYS A 25 -8.95 10.22 12.60
CA LYS A 25 -7.67 10.73 12.13
C LYS A 25 -7.51 10.56 10.61
N LEU A 26 -7.88 9.40 10.07
CA LEU A 26 -7.87 9.14 8.62
C LEU A 26 -8.80 10.10 7.86
N SER A 27 -9.99 10.38 8.41
CA SER A 27 -10.94 11.31 7.79
C SER A 27 -10.40 12.74 7.75
N SER A 28 -9.70 13.16 8.80
CA SER A 28 -8.97 14.44 8.83
C SER A 28 -7.84 14.49 7.80
N GLU A 29 -7.01 13.45 7.71
CA GLU A 29 -5.94 13.34 6.71
C GLU A 29 -6.48 13.38 5.28
N LEU A 30 -7.61 12.72 5.02
CA LEU A 30 -8.27 12.71 3.72
C LEU A 30 -8.75 14.12 3.31
N ASN A 31 -9.31 14.89 4.25
CA ASN A 31 -9.71 16.27 4.00
C ASN A 31 -8.50 17.15 3.68
N MET A 32 -7.39 16.94 4.38
CA MET A 32 -6.14 17.65 4.08
C MET A 32 -5.58 17.30 2.70
N TYR A 33 -5.65 16.02 2.30
CA TYR A 33 -5.27 15.61 0.94
C TYR A 33 -6.12 16.31 -0.13
N LYS A 34 -7.44 16.35 0.05
CA LYS A 34 -8.37 17.01 -0.89
C LYS A 34 -8.11 18.51 -1.01
N ALA A 35 -7.78 19.19 0.09
CA ALA A 35 -7.47 20.62 0.10
C ALA A 35 -6.20 20.96 -0.72
N ASN A 36 -5.25 20.03 -0.83
CA ASN A 36 -3.96 20.22 -1.51
C ASN A 36 -3.95 19.78 -2.98
N ALA A 37 -5.12 19.65 -3.63
CA ALA A 37 -5.27 19.17 -5.01
C ALA A 37 -4.40 19.93 -6.04
N LYS A 38 -4.19 21.24 -5.85
CA LYS A 38 -3.38 22.06 -6.76
C LYS A 38 -1.88 21.72 -6.73
N GLN A 39 -1.40 21.22 -5.60
CA GLN A 39 0.02 20.88 -5.41
C GLN A 39 0.34 19.50 -6.02
N GLN A 40 -0.64 18.61 -6.06
CA GLN A 40 -0.51 17.25 -6.63
C GLN A 40 -0.22 17.24 -8.12
N VAL A 41 -0.79 18.19 -8.89
CA VAL A 41 -0.64 18.23 -10.36
C VAL A 41 0.77 18.63 -10.80
N LYS A 42 1.54 19.30 -9.94
CA LYS A 42 2.86 19.86 -10.29
C LYS A 42 4.04 18.92 -10.03
N GLN A 43 3.83 17.80 -9.37
CA GLN A 43 4.90 16.91 -8.93
C GLN A 43 4.57 15.46 -9.25
N ASP A 44 5.60 14.63 -9.35
CA ASP A 44 5.41 13.19 -9.50
C ASP A 44 4.67 12.61 -8.29
N VAL A 45 3.77 11.66 -8.53
CA VAL A 45 2.88 11.09 -7.52
C VAL A 45 3.70 10.48 -6.38
N SER A 46 4.79 9.77 -6.70
CA SER A 46 5.67 9.16 -5.68
C SER A 46 6.34 10.23 -4.79
N SER A 47 6.79 11.32 -5.40
CA SER A 47 7.46 12.42 -4.68
C SER A 47 6.49 13.16 -3.75
N PHE A 48 5.25 13.40 -4.20
CA PHE A 48 4.20 13.98 -3.35
C PHE A 48 3.99 13.21 -2.05
N TRP A 49 3.91 11.87 -2.13
CA TRP A 49 3.65 11.03 -0.97
C TRP A 49 4.83 10.95 -0.01
N ASN A 50 6.07 11.05 -0.51
CA ASN A 50 7.26 11.13 0.33
C ASN A 50 7.33 12.47 1.08
N ASP A 51 7.11 13.59 0.40
CA ASP A 51 7.19 14.93 1.00
C ASP A 51 6.09 15.18 2.04
N ASN A 52 4.95 14.51 1.89
CA ASN A 52 3.80 14.65 2.79
C ASN A 52 3.69 13.51 3.83
N GLU A 53 4.66 12.60 3.90
CA GLU A 53 4.64 11.46 4.82
C GLU A 53 4.46 11.87 6.29
N ALA A 54 5.12 12.94 6.72
CA ALA A 54 4.98 13.45 8.08
C ALA A 54 3.60 14.05 8.38
N LYS A 55 2.89 14.51 7.34
CA LYS A 55 1.58 15.21 7.46
C LYS A 55 0.40 14.24 7.34
N ILE A 56 0.49 13.26 6.43
CA ILE A 56 -0.54 12.25 6.16
C ILE A 56 0.01 10.83 6.34
N PRO A 57 0.42 10.44 7.57
CA PRO A 57 1.11 9.18 7.80
C PRO A 57 0.25 7.95 7.49
N ILE A 58 -1.06 7.98 7.79
CA ILE A 58 -1.94 6.83 7.57
C ILE A 58 -2.25 6.71 6.08
N LEU A 59 -2.69 7.82 5.46
CA LEU A 59 -3.06 7.83 4.04
C LEU A 59 -1.84 7.59 3.14
N GLY A 60 -0.66 8.10 3.49
CA GLY A 60 0.58 7.89 2.75
C GLY A 60 1.07 6.44 2.79
N ARG A 61 0.84 5.72 3.89
CA ARG A 61 1.15 4.28 3.97
C ARG A 61 0.25 3.45 3.07
N ILE A 62 -1.06 3.71 3.11
CA ILE A 62 -2.05 3.02 2.25
C ILE A 62 -1.75 3.31 0.78
N THR A 63 -1.47 4.56 0.45
CA THR A 63 -1.24 4.94 -0.95
C THR A 63 0.05 4.34 -1.50
N ARG A 64 1.12 4.23 -0.70
CA ARG A 64 2.34 3.51 -1.13
C ARG A 64 2.08 2.03 -1.41
N LEU A 65 1.27 1.37 -0.58
CA LEU A 65 0.86 -0.01 -0.84
C LEU A 65 0.09 -0.12 -2.16
N LEU A 66 -0.85 0.80 -2.41
CA LEU A 66 -1.64 0.81 -3.63
C LEU A 66 -0.80 1.12 -4.88
N LEU A 67 0.09 2.10 -4.81
CA LEU A 67 0.97 2.50 -5.92
C LEU A 67 2.07 1.47 -6.22
N SER A 68 2.43 0.64 -5.23
CA SER A 68 3.38 -0.46 -5.43
C SER A 68 2.78 -1.61 -6.23
N VAL A 69 1.45 -1.68 -6.37
CA VAL A 69 0.80 -2.69 -7.20
C VAL A 69 0.95 -2.29 -8.66
N SER A 70 1.59 -3.15 -9.45
CA SER A 70 1.71 -2.94 -10.89
C SER A 70 0.33 -3.03 -11.55
N GLY A 71 -0.01 -2.06 -12.40
CA GLY A 71 -1.29 -2.06 -13.13
C GLY A 71 -1.40 -3.16 -14.19
N THR A 72 -0.31 -3.86 -14.50
CA THR A 72 -0.26 -4.97 -15.47
C THR A 72 0.75 -6.04 -15.02
N SER A 73 0.66 -7.24 -15.59
CA SER A 73 1.64 -8.33 -15.43
C SER A 73 2.93 -8.12 -16.23
N VAL A 74 3.00 -7.09 -17.09
CA VAL A 74 4.11 -6.84 -18.02
C VAL A 74 5.49 -6.80 -17.35
N PRO A 75 5.68 -6.23 -16.14
CA PRO A 75 6.98 -6.29 -15.47
C PRO A 75 7.46 -7.74 -15.23
N SER A 76 6.56 -8.61 -14.78
CA SER A 76 6.85 -10.03 -14.57
C SER A 76 7.10 -10.77 -15.89
N GLU A 77 6.36 -10.45 -16.94
CA GLU A 77 6.56 -11.02 -18.28
C GLU A 77 7.89 -10.58 -18.89
N SER A 78 8.34 -9.34 -18.66
CA SER A 78 9.64 -8.86 -19.13
C SER A 78 10.79 -9.59 -18.43
N ALA A 79 10.69 -9.76 -17.10
CA ALA A 79 11.66 -10.53 -16.32
C ALA A 79 11.65 -12.01 -16.74
N PHE A 80 10.47 -12.58 -16.97
CA PHE A 80 10.32 -13.96 -17.44
C PHE A 80 10.84 -14.14 -18.87
N SER A 81 10.64 -13.18 -19.77
CA SER A 81 11.13 -13.22 -21.15
C SER A 81 12.66 -13.16 -21.20
N ILE A 82 13.28 -12.31 -20.39
CA ILE A 82 14.73 -12.25 -20.24
C ILE A 82 15.27 -13.58 -19.69
N SER A 83 14.64 -14.11 -18.65
CA SER A 83 15.01 -15.40 -18.05
C SER A 83 14.80 -16.56 -19.04
N GLY A 84 13.71 -16.55 -19.79
CA GLY A 84 13.39 -17.54 -20.81
C GLY A 84 14.42 -17.55 -21.93
N ARG A 85 14.89 -16.37 -22.37
CA ARG A 85 15.99 -16.25 -23.34
C ARG A 85 17.31 -16.79 -22.78
N LEU A 86 17.62 -16.49 -21.52
CA LEU A 86 18.82 -17.02 -20.85
C LEU A 86 18.77 -18.55 -20.72
N MET A 87 17.61 -19.11 -20.36
CA MET A 87 17.40 -20.55 -20.31
C MET A 87 17.49 -21.18 -21.70
N GLN A 88 16.78 -20.67 -22.70
CA GLN A 88 16.85 -21.18 -24.08
C GLN A 88 18.29 -21.20 -24.61
N ASN A 89 19.10 -20.19 -24.32
CA ASN A 89 20.50 -20.16 -24.74
C ASN A 89 21.39 -21.22 -24.03
N ARG A 90 20.92 -21.81 -22.93
CA ARG A 90 21.59 -22.88 -22.17
C ARG A 90 21.08 -24.28 -22.52
N VAL A 91 19.81 -24.42 -22.92
CA VAL A 91 19.17 -25.71 -23.26
C VAL A 91 18.90 -25.93 -24.75
N SER A 92 19.18 -24.96 -25.63
CA SER A 92 19.11 -25.16 -27.08
C SER A 92 20.27 -26.04 -27.56
N LEU A 93 20.09 -27.35 -27.45
CA LEU A 93 20.79 -28.29 -28.31
C LEU A 93 20.41 -27.95 -29.76
N LYS A 94 21.39 -27.75 -30.63
CA LYS A 94 21.14 -27.63 -32.08
C LYS A 94 20.32 -28.85 -32.51
N ALA A 95 19.15 -28.61 -33.10
CA ALA A 95 18.56 -29.61 -33.97
C ALA A 95 19.42 -29.62 -35.23
N ASP A 96 20.21 -30.68 -35.38
CA ASP A 96 20.92 -31.01 -36.61
C ASP A 96 19.93 -31.31 -37.74
#